data_AF-A0A413HJJ0-F1
#
_entry.id   AF-A0A413HJJ0-F1
#
_cell.length_a   1.000
_cell.length_b   1.000
_cell.length_c   1.000
_cell.angle_alpha   90.00
_cell.angle_beta   90.00
_cell.angle_gamma   90.00
#
_symmetry.space_group_name_H-M   'P 1'
#
loop_
_entity.id
_entity.type
_entity.pdbx_description
1 polymer ?
#
loop_
_entity_poly.entity_id
_entity_poly.type
_entity_poly.pdbx_seq_one_letter_code
_entity_poly.pdbx_strand_id
1 'polypeptide(L)'
;MPQFIDTVLFIFIIYCIYKRFSLKTIISISALLALMYWIGSHYLHLPMNHIISLIIFAIAIYTIYSLFKNRQHPSDQANSQNSVLQNNSMSDEQQLQTSHQVLPSLDNEIVSNVMNNPDTFYTQASSIMNSNEARMFYYINKALDQLITNPTERSLFYVFPQVSLHSFIKIRTDDLQDHPEELDTARRLLLNKNVDFIICKCQKRYFTTLGSTHHKQTFFEYQPFIMIELDGTSHFSEKYYGEKALAQQKKSDAFKNTLSDNFMIPLIRHELPTNTIHREDYHKILEELHPYFP
;
A
#
# COMPACT_ATOMS: atom_id res chain seq x y z
N MET A 1 -3.70 -9.15 -52.95
CA MET A 1 -3.45 -8.14 -51.91
C MET A 1 -4.71 -7.46 -51.37
N PRO A 2 -5.62 -6.88 -52.18
CA PRO A 2 -6.79 -6.15 -51.62
C PRO A 2 -7.73 -7.03 -50.79
N GLN A 3 -8.04 -8.25 -51.26
CA GLN A 3 -8.91 -9.19 -50.56
C GLN A 3 -8.44 -9.60 -49.15
N PHE A 4 -7.13 -9.58 -48.89
CA PHE A 4 -6.58 -9.96 -47.57
C PHE A 4 -6.75 -8.82 -46.55
N ILE A 5 -6.56 -7.57 -46.99
CA ILE A 5 -6.74 -6.38 -46.15
C ILE A 5 -8.23 -6.26 -45.77
N ASP A 6 -9.12 -6.48 -46.73
CA ASP A 6 -10.57 -6.43 -46.49
C ASP A 6 -11.02 -7.50 -45.48
N THR A 7 -10.45 -8.70 -45.56
CA THR A 7 -10.77 -9.81 -44.65
C THR A 7 -10.27 -9.55 -43.21
N VAL A 8 -9.04 -9.03 -43.06
CA VAL A 8 -8.48 -8.70 -41.74
C VAL A 8 -9.22 -7.53 -41.10
N LEU A 9 -9.57 -6.50 -41.88
CA LEU A 9 -10.36 -5.37 -41.40
C LEU A 9 -11.76 -5.81 -40.97
N PHE A 10 -12.39 -6.72 -41.72
CA PHE A 10 -13.70 -7.27 -41.40
C PHE A 10 -13.69 -8.08 -40.09
N ILE A 11 -12.71 -8.97 -39.91
CA ILE A 11 -12.55 -9.75 -38.67
C ILE A 11 -12.28 -8.82 -37.47
N PHE A 12 -11.46 -7.78 -37.66
CA PHE A 12 -11.17 -6.79 -36.63
C PHE A 12 -12.41 -6.00 -36.21
N ILE A 13 -13.22 -5.55 -37.17
CA ILE A 13 -14.49 -4.85 -36.90
C ILE A 13 -15.46 -5.77 -36.12
N ILE A 14 -15.60 -7.03 -36.53
CA ILE A 14 -16.45 -8.01 -35.81
C ILE A 14 -15.95 -8.22 -34.37
N TYR A 15 -14.64 -8.38 -34.18
CA TYR A 15 -14.04 -8.52 -32.85
C TYR A 15 -14.29 -7.28 -31.97
N CYS A 16 -14.17 -6.08 -32.54
CA CYS A 16 -14.41 -4.83 -31.84
C CYS A 16 -15.88 -4.66 -31.40
N ILE A 17 -16.82 -5.06 -32.26
CA ILE A 17 -18.25 -5.06 -31.96
C ILE A 17 -18.57 -6.09 -30.86
N TYR A 18 -18.03 -7.31 -30.97
CA TYR A 18 -18.24 -8.38 -29.98
C TYR A 18 -17.76 -8.00 -28.57
N LYS A 19 -16.63 -7.29 -28.45
CA LYS A 19 -16.06 -6.85 -27.16
C LYS A 19 -16.60 -5.50 -26.65
N ARG A 20 -17.59 -4.90 -27.31
CA ARG A 20 -18.19 -3.59 -26.96
C ARG A 20 -17.15 -2.46 -26.79
N PHE A 21 -16.14 -2.40 -27.65
CA PHE A 21 -15.20 -1.26 -27.62
C PHE A 21 -15.92 0.04 -27.98
N SER A 22 -15.56 1.14 -27.33
CA SER A 22 -16.13 2.45 -27.65
C SER A 22 -15.72 2.88 -29.06
N LEU A 23 -16.60 3.60 -29.76
CA LEU A 23 -16.36 4.07 -31.13
C LEU A 23 -15.02 4.83 -31.27
N LYS A 24 -14.64 5.61 -30.26
CA LYS A 24 -13.36 6.34 -30.20
C LYS A 24 -12.15 5.38 -30.21
N THR A 25 -12.27 4.23 -29.55
CA THR A 25 -11.22 3.20 -29.49
C THR A 25 -11.04 2.52 -30.84
N ILE A 26 -12.15 2.20 -31.52
CA ILE A 26 -12.14 1.57 -32.85
C ILE A 26 -11.48 2.48 -33.89
N ILE A 27 -11.81 3.77 -33.87
CA ILE A 27 -11.21 4.78 -34.76
C ILE A 27 -9.70 4.93 -34.50
N SER A 28 -9.30 5.00 -33.22
CA SER A 28 -7.89 5.16 -32.86
C SER A 28 -7.03 3.97 -33.29
N ILE A 29 -7.52 2.74 -33.13
CA ILE A 29 -6.78 1.54 -33.53
C ILE A 29 -6.71 1.43 -35.06
N SER A 30 -7.80 1.76 -35.75
CA SER A 30 -7.83 1.77 -37.23
C SER A 30 -6.84 2.77 -37.81
N ALA A 31 -6.72 3.96 -37.20
CA ALA A 31 -5.74 4.97 -37.57
C ALA A 31 -4.28 4.51 -37.32
N LEU A 32 -4.04 3.82 -36.20
CA LEU A 32 -2.72 3.27 -35.88
C LEU A 32 -2.30 2.18 -36.89
N LEU A 33 -3.22 1.27 -37.24
CA LEU A 33 -2.97 0.21 -38.22
C LEU A 33 -2.69 0.80 -39.62
N ALA A 34 -3.45 1.83 -40.03
CA ALA A 34 -3.21 2.54 -41.28
C ALA A 34 -1.85 3.25 -41.30
N LEU A 35 -1.45 3.88 -40.18
CA LEU A 35 -0.15 4.54 -40.05
C LEU A 35 1.00 3.53 -40.11
N MET A 36 0.89 2.40 -39.43
CA MET A 36 1.90 1.34 -39.47
C MET A 36 2.04 0.72 -40.86
N TYR A 37 0.91 0.53 -41.57
CA TYR A 37 0.92 0.09 -42.96
C TYR A 37 1.61 1.11 -43.88
N TRP A 38 1.29 2.39 -43.70
CA TRP A 38 1.92 3.46 -44.49
C TRP A 38 3.43 3.53 -44.26
N ILE A 39 3.89 3.46 -43.00
CA ILE A 39 5.33 3.45 -42.68
C ILE A 39 6.02 2.20 -43.25
N GLY A 40 5.42 1.02 -43.09
CA GLY A 40 5.99 -0.24 -43.59
C GLY A 40 6.09 -0.31 -45.11
N SER A 41 5.09 0.23 -45.82
CA SER A 41 5.05 0.26 -47.29
C SER A 41 5.99 1.33 -47.88
N HIS A 42 6.06 2.51 -47.26
CA HIS A 42 6.74 3.66 -47.86
C HIS A 42 8.20 3.82 -47.46
N TYR A 43 8.58 3.44 -46.23
CA TYR A 43 9.95 3.66 -45.74
C TYR A 43 10.82 2.42 -45.70
N LEU A 44 10.23 1.23 -45.58
CA LEU A 44 11.01 0.01 -45.35
C LEU A 44 11.13 -0.89 -46.58
N HIS A 45 10.38 -0.63 -47.67
CA HIS A 45 10.34 -1.46 -48.89
C HIS A 45 10.33 -2.97 -48.62
N LEU A 46 9.76 -3.38 -47.49
CA LEU A 46 9.72 -4.78 -47.09
C LEU A 46 8.65 -5.47 -47.95
N PRO A 47 8.98 -6.57 -48.65
CA PRO A 47 7.94 -7.42 -49.19
C PRO A 47 7.17 -7.95 -47.98
N MET A 48 5.95 -7.43 -47.79
CA MET A 48 5.08 -7.73 -46.66
C MET A 48 4.65 -9.20 -46.72
N ASN A 49 5.55 -10.06 -46.27
CA ASN A 49 5.29 -11.47 -46.09
C ASN A 49 4.22 -11.57 -44.99
N HIS A 50 3.13 -12.30 -45.23
CA HIS A 50 1.95 -12.35 -44.37
C HIS A 50 2.27 -12.60 -42.88
N ILE A 51 3.40 -13.27 -42.62
CA ILE A 51 3.96 -13.55 -41.30
C ILE A 51 4.37 -12.27 -40.55
N ILE A 52 5.01 -11.30 -41.21
CA ILE A 52 5.46 -10.05 -40.58
C ILE A 52 4.25 -9.17 -40.20
N SER A 53 3.24 -9.09 -41.07
CA SER A 53 1.99 -8.38 -40.74
C SER A 53 1.24 -9.02 -39.58
N LEU A 54 1.23 -10.36 -39.48
CA LEU A 54 0.63 -11.08 -38.36
C LEU A 54 1.38 -10.82 -37.04
N ILE A 55 2.70 -10.77 -37.07
CA ILE A 55 3.53 -10.46 -35.89
C ILE A 55 3.25 -9.04 -35.39
N ILE A 56 3.21 -8.06 -36.29
CA ILE A 56 2.90 -6.67 -35.95
C ILE A 56 1.49 -6.54 -35.38
N PHE A 57 0.51 -7.24 -35.97
CA PHE A 57 -0.87 -7.24 -35.50
C PHE A 57 -1.00 -7.89 -34.10
N ALA A 58 -0.28 -8.98 -33.86
CA ALA A 58 -0.24 -9.64 -32.55
C ALA A 58 0.38 -8.74 -31.47
N ILE A 59 1.47 -8.03 -31.80
CA ILE A 59 2.10 -7.06 -30.88
C ILE A 59 1.14 -5.93 -30.56
N ALA A 60 0.44 -5.38 -31.56
CA ALA A 60 -0.55 -4.31 -31.38
C ALA A 60 -1.71 -4.77 -30.47
N ILE A 61 -2.27 -5.96 -30.70
CA ILE A 61 -3.33 -6.53 -29.84
C ILE A 61 -2.81 -6.73 -28.41
N TYR A 62 -1.59 -7.24 -28.24
CA TYR A 62 -1.00 -7.48 -26.93
C TYR A 62 -0.75 -6.18 -26.14
N THR A 63 -0.22 -5.15 -26.81
CA THR A 63 -0.04 -3.82 -26.19
C THR A 63 -1.37 -3.21 -25.77
N ILE A 64 -2.41 -3.35 -26.59
CA ILE A 64 -3.76 -2.86 -26.28
C ILE A 64 -4.35 -3.64 -25.10
N TYR A 65 -4.23 -4.98 -25.08
CA TYR A 65 -4.70 -5.81 -23.97
C TYR A 65 -4.02 -5.46 -22.64
N SER A 66 -2.71 -5.23 -22.65
CA SER A 66 -1.93 -4.79 -21.48
C SER A 66 -2.41 -3.42 -20.97
N LEU A 67 -2.67 -2.47 -21.87
CA LEU A 67 -3.17 -1.14 -21.53
C LEU A 67 -4.59 -1.16 -20.92
N PHE A 68 -5.45 -2.07 -21.38
CA PHE A 68 -6.81 -2.20 -20.86
C PHE A 68 -6.91 -3.02 -19.57
N LYS A 69 -6.05 -4.05 -19.38
CA LYS A 69 -5.96 -4.79 -18.11
C LYS A 69 -5.56 -3.88 -16.95
N ASN A 70 -4.74 -2.87 -17.20
CA ASN A 70 -4.36 -1.86 -16.20
C ASN A 70 -5.41 -0.76 -15.96
N ARG A 71 -6.55 -0.77 -16.66
CA ARG A 71 -7.67 0.19 -16.43
C ARG A 71 -8.93 -0.43 -15.83
N GLN A 72 -9.00 -1.75 -15.67
CA GLN A 72 -10.10 -2.42 -14.95
C GLN A 72 -9.76 -2.57 -13.46
N HIS A 73 -9.68 -1.45 -12.74
CA HIS A 73 -10.05 -1.41 -11.33
C HIS A 73 -11.54 -1.02 -11.30
N PRO A 74 -12.43 -1.78 -10.63
CA PRO A 74 -13.85 -1.43 -10.58
C PRO A 74 -14.05 -0.27 -9.60
N SER A 75 -14.14 0.95 -10.13
CA SER A 75 -14.92 2.02 -9.52
C SER A 75 -16.35 1.84 -10.03
N ASP A 76 -17.25 1.27 -9.22
CA ASP A 76 -18.71 1.51 -9.30
C ASP A 76 -19.45 0.71 -8.21
N GLN A 77 -19.73 1.36 -7.08
CA GLN A 77 -20.98 1.20 -6.33
C GLN A 77 -21.39 2.56 -5.75
N ALA A 78 -21.77 3.49 -6.63
CA ALA A 78 -22.63 4.60 -6.26
C ALA A 78 -24.07 4.09 -6.28
N ASN A 79 -24.54 3.55 -5.16
CA ASN A 79 -25.95 3.20 -5.02
C ASN A 79 -26.72 4.44 -4.57
N SER A 80 -27.57 4.90 -5.46
CA SER A 80 -28.61 5.89 -5.23
C SER A 80 -29.54 5.47 -4.09
N GLN A 81 -29.64 6.28 -3.05
CA GLN A 81 -30.87 6.38 -2.28
C GLN A 81 -31.26 7.86 -2.15
N ASN A 82 -32.30 8.21 -2.89
CA ASN A 82 -33.11 9.39 -2.61
C ASN A 82 -33.73 9.23 -1.22
N SER A 83 -33.52 10.20 -0.34
CA SER A 83 -34.46 10.49 0.74
C SER A 83 -34.50 12.01 0.98
N VAL A 84 -35.48 12.61 0.32
CA VAL A 84 -36.35 13.72 0.76
C VAL A 84 -35.84 14.52 1.97
N LEU A 85 -35.55 15.79 1.70
CA LEU A 85 -35.52 16.89 2.66
C LEU A 85 -36.84 16.95 3.44
N GLN A 86 -36.80 16.62 4.73
CA GLN A 86 -37.73 17.17 5.71
C GLN A 86 -36.95 17.66 6.92
N ASN A 87 -36.96 18.98 7.09
CA ASN A 87 -36.59 19.65 8.32
C ASN A 87 -37.42 19.08 9.46
N ASN A 88 -36.75 18.56 10.49
CA ASN A 88 -37.24 18.59 11.86
C ASN A 88 -36.04 18.73 12.79
N SER A 89 -36.09 19.77 13.60
CA SER A 89 -35.21 20.08 14.71
C SER A 89 -35.08 18.87 15.65
N MET A 90 -33.93 18.19 15.61
CA MET A 90 -33.48 17.27 16.66
C MET A 90 -32.43 17.98 17.50
N SER A 91 -32.56 17.88 18.83
CA SER A 91 -31.60 18.40 19.79
C SER A 91 -30.25 17.67 19.70
N ASP A 92 -29.18 18.39 20.01
CA ASP A 92 -27.78 17.95 19.92
C ASP A 92 -27.48 16.64 20.69
N GLU A 93 -28.33 16.25 21.64
CA GLU A 93 -28.21 15.01 22.41
C GLU A 93 -28.51 13.72 21.60
N GLN A 94 -29.31 13.80 20.52
CA GLN A 94 -29.58 12.62 19.66
C GLN A 94 -28.49 12.35 18.61
N GLN A 95 -27.61 13.32 18.32
CA GLN A 95 -26.43 13.10 17.46
C GLN A 95 -25.30 12.37 18.19
N LEU A 96 -25.22 12.46 19.52
CA LEU A 96 -24.20 11.78 20.32
C LEU A 96 -24.41 10.26 20.41
N GLN A 97 -25.65 9.76 20.27
CA GLN A 97 -25.93 8.32 20.32
C GLN A 97 -25.72 7.60 18.97
N THR A 98 -25.62 8.31 17.85
CA THR A 98 -25.37 7.71 16.52
C THR A 98 -23.88 7.60 16.16
N SER A 99 -22.96 8.06 17.03
CA SER A 99 -21.51 8.04 16.77
C SER A 99 -20.77 6.83 17.35
N HIS A 100 -21.42 5.97 18.13
CA HIS A 100 -20.89 4.64 18.43
C HIS A 100 -21.35 3.71 17.32
N GLN A 101 -20.60 3.63 16.22
CA GLN A 101 -20.66 2.45 15.36
C GLN A 101 -20.22 1.26 16.21
N VAL A 102 -21.18 0.62 16.88
CA VAL A 102 -21.05 -0.76 17.32
C VAL A 102 -20.67 -1.53 16.06
N LEU A 103 -19.44 -2.02 16.02
CA LEU A 103 -18.97 -2.87 14.93
C LEU A 103 -20.07 -3.92 14.69
N PRO A 104 -20.53 -4.10 13.45
CA PRO A 104 -21.47 -5.17 13.15
C PRO A 104 -20.93 -6.46 13.75
N SER A 105 -21.79 -7.22 14.44
CA SER A 105 -21.41 -8.54 14.93
C SER A 105 -20.84 -9.34 13.76
N LEU A 106 -19.64 -9.90 13.91
CA LEU A 106 -19.07 -10.73 12.86
C LEU A 106 -20.04 -11.87 12.55
N ASP A 107 -20.31 -12.06 11.27
CA ASP A 107 -21.13 -13.18 10.81
C ASP A 107 -20.39 -14.48 11.12
N ASN A 108 -20.94 -15.26 12.06
CA ASN A 108 -20.33 -16.49 12.53
C ASN A 108 -20.16 -17.53 11.41
N GLU A 109 -21.00 -17.50 10.37
CA GLU A 109 -20.87 -18.39 9.22
C GLU A 109 -19.66 -17.99 8.37
N ILE A 110 -19.49 -16.69 8.10
CA ILE A 110 -18.34 -16.16 7.37
C ILE A 110 -17.06 -16.43 8.16
N VAL A 111 -17.04 -16.17 9.48
CA VAL A 111 -15.88 -16.44 10.34
C VAL A 111 -15.51 -17.93 10.31
N SER A 112 -16.49 -18.80 10.48
CA SER A 112 -16.28 -20.25 10.41
C SER A 112 -15.69 -20.65 9.05
N ASN A 113 -16.21 -20.11 7.95
CA ASN A 113 -15.69 -20.41 6.62
C ASN A 113 -14.24 -19.91 6.44
N VAL A 114 -13.91 -18.70 6.90
CA VAL A 114 -12.54 -18.15 6.84
C VAL A 114 -11.57 -19.00 7.66
N MET A 115 -11.97 -19.43 8.86
CA MET A 115 -11.13 -20.25 9.74
C MET A 115 -10.90 -21.66 9.20
N ASN A 116 -11.91 -22.23 8.53
CA ASN A 116 -11.85 -23.59 8.00
C ASN A 116 -11.22 -23.67 6.60
N ASN A 117 -11.30 -22.61 5.79
CA ASN A 117 -10.82 -22.58 4.40
C ASN A 117 -9.96 -21.33 4.12
N PRO A 118 -8.85 -21.11 4.85
CA PRO A 118 -8.08 -19.86 4.74
C PRO A 118 -7.46 -19.64 3.35
N ASP A 119 -7.17 -20.69 2.60
CA ASP A 119 -6.66 -20.64 1.23
C ASP A 119 -7.65 -20.02 0.22
N THR A 120 -8.95 -20.02 0.54
CA THR A 120 -9.96 -19.32 -0.25
C THR A 120 -9.86 -17.80 -0.10
N PHE A 121 -9.34 -17.31 1.03
CA PHE A 121 -9.34 -15.89 1.40
C PHE A 121 -7.95 -15.25 1.35
N TYR A 122 -6.90 -16.03 1.59
CA TYR A 122 -5.53 -15.55 1.71
C TYR A 122 -4.63 -16.20 0.67
N THR A 123 -3.72 -15.41 0.11
CA THR A 123 -2.71 -15.89 -0.81
C THR A 123 -1.33 -15.47 -0.34
N GLN A 124 -0.33 -16.29 -0.62
CA GLN A 124 1.05 -15.96 -0.34
C GLN A 124 1.58 -15.00 -1.41
N ALA A 125 2.06 -13.84 -0.98
CA ALA A 125 2.77 -12.90 -1.84
C ALA A 125 4.28 -12.96 -1.55
N SER A 126 5.12 -12.65 -2.55
CA SER A 126 6.57 -12.49 -2.36
C SER A 126 6.91 -11.28 -1.49
N SER A 127 6.02 -10.29 -1.48
CA SER A 127 6.08 -9.10 -0.64
C SER A 127 4.68 -8.47 -0.61
N ILE A 128 4.27 -7.99 0.56
CA ILE A 128 3.06 -7.17 0.73
C ILE A 128 3.36 -5.67 0.59
N MET A 129 4.64 -5.29 0.52
CA MET A 129 5.05 -3.92 0.21
C MET A 129 4.74 -3.54 -1.24
N ASN A 130 4.20 -2.36 -1.43
CA ASN A 130 4.07 -1.69 -2.72
C ASN A 130 5.43 -1.22 -3.25
N SER A 131 5.46 -0.70 -4.49
CA SER A 131 6.70 -0.28 -5.14
C SER A 131 7.46 0.84 -4.43
N ASN A 132 6.76 1.76 -3.79
CA ASN A 132 7.36 2.85 -3.02
C ASN A 132 7.97 2.30 -1.73
N GLU A 133 7.22 1.50 -0.99
CA GLU A 133 7.70 0.88 0.25
C GLU A 133 8.93 0.01 -0.01
N ALA A 134 8.90 -0.84 -1.05
CA ALA A 134 10.03 -1.69 -1.40
C ALA A 134 11.28 -0.87 -1.80
N ARG A 135 11.11 0.25 -2.51
CA ARG A 135 12.22 1.14 -2.89
C ARG A 135 12.76 1.91 -1.69
N MET A 136 11.89 2.40 -0.81
CA MET A 136 12.32 3.07 0.42
C MET A 136 13.04 2.10 1.35
N PHE A 137 12.54 0.88 1.51
CA PHE A 137 13.21 -0.17 2.28
C PHE A 137 14.65 -0.39 1.83
N TYR A 138 14.87 -0.44 0.51
CA TYR A 138 16.21 -0.51 -0.07
C TYR A 138 17.06 0.73 0.27
N TYR A 139 16.51 1.93 0.14
CA TYR A 139 17.24 3.17 0.45
C TYR A 139 17.59 3.32 1.93
N ILE A 140 16.69 2.97 2.84
CA ILE A 140 16.98 2.98 4.29
C ILE A 140 18.16 2.05 4.59
N ASN A 141 18.12 0.80 4.09
CA ASN A 141 19.22 -0.14 4.32
C ASN A 141 20.54 0.36 3.73
N LYS A 142 20.49 0.92 2.51
CA LYS A 142 21.66 1.51 1.86
C LYS A 142 22.20 2.73 2.63
N ALA A 143 21.32 3.55 3.20
CA ALA A 143 21.72 4.68 4.04
C ALA A 143 22.39 4.20 5.33
N LEU A 144 21.84 3.17 5.98
CA LEU A 144 22.46 2.55 7.16
C LEU A 144 23.85 1.98 6.85
N ASP A 145 24.03 1.35 5.69
CA ASP A 145 25.35 0.84 5.26
C ASP A 145 26.38 1.96 5.08
N GLN A 146 25.93 3.16 4.68
CA GLN A 146 26.80 4.33 4.53
C GLN A 146 27.08 5.04 5.85
N LEU A 147 26.07 5.18 6.71
CA LEU A 147 26.19 5.87 7.99
C LEU A 147 26.96 5.02 9.02
N ILE A 148 26.74 3.71 9.05
CA ILE A 148 27.37 2.80 10.01
C ILE A 148 28.51 2.06 9.32
N THR A 149 29.68 2.70 9.28
CA THR A 149 30.86 2.17 8.56
C THR A 149 31.42 0.89 9.18
N ASN A 150 31.20 0.63 10.47
CA ASN A 150 31.63 -0.59 11.14
C ASN A 150 30.64 -1.74 10.86
N PRO A 151 31.06 -2.82 10.17
CA PRO A 151 30.15 -3.93 9.82
C PRO A 151 29.57 -4.65 11.04
N THR A 152 30.32 -4.71 12.15
CA THR A 152 29.87 -5.36 13.38
C THR A 152 28.75 -4.56 14.02
N GLU A 153 28.88 -3.23 14.04
CA GLU A 153 27.82 -2.35 14.54
C GLU A 153 26.61 -2.35 13.60
N ARG A 154 26.83 -2.27 12.28
CA ARG A 154 25.77 -2.31 11.27
C ARG A 154 24.92 -3.57 11.38
N SER A 155 25.53 -4.70 11.72
CA SER A 155 24.85 -5.98 11.92
C SER A 155 23.86 -5.98 13.10
N LEU A 156 23.94 -4.98 13.98
CA LEU A 156 22.99 -4.81 15.08
C LEU A 156 21.74 -4.04 14.65
N PHE A 157 21.69 -3.41 13.48
CA PHE A 157 20.54 -2.61 13.07
C PHE A 157 19.69 -3.32 12.01
N TYR A 158 18.38 -3.42 12.29
CA TYR A 158 17.42 -4.12 11.46
C TYR A 158 16.28 -3.20 11.07
N VAL A 159 15.88 -3.22 9.80
CA VAL A 159 14.72 -2.48 9.30
C VAL A 159 13.56 -3.46 9.18
N PHE A 160 12.46 -3.16 9.85
CA PHE A 160 11.22 -3.92 9.75
C PHE A 160 10.20 -3.10 8.95
N PRO A 161 9.68 -3.60 7.82
CA PRO A 161 8.63 -2.94 7.06
C PRO A 161 7.22 -3.32 7.57
N GLN A 162 6.26 -2.42 7.38
CA GLN A 162 4.82 -2.60 7.64
C GLN A 162 4.53 -3.19 9.03
N VAL A 163 5.02 -2.52 10.07
CA VAL A 163 5.00 -3.05 11.43
C VAL A 163 3.81 -2.52 12.21
N SER A 164 3.09 -3.41 12.88
CA SER A 164 2.17 -3.01 13.93
C SER A 164 2.92 -2.44 15.13
N LEU A 165 2.48 -1.28 15.64
CA LEU A 165 3.05 -0.68 16.84
C LEU A 165 2.86 -1.59 18.07
N HIS A 166 1.85 -2.45 18.06
CA HIS A 166 1.64 -3.45 19.12
C HIS A 166 2.81 -4.46 19.23
N SER A 167 3.63 -4.62 18.19
CA SER A 167 4.83 -5.48 18.25
C SER A 167 5.90 -4.95 19.19
N PHE A 168 5.90 -3.65 19.49
CA PHE A 168 6.96 -3.00 20.28
C PHE A 168 6.45 -2.19 21.47
N ILE A 169 5.15 -1.90 21.52
CA ILE A 169 4.55 -1.03 22.53
C ILE A 169 3.56 -1.84 23.34
N LYS A 170 3.79 -1.91 24.64
CA LYS A 170 2.95 -2.63 25.58
C LYS A 170 2.02 -1.67 26.31
N ILE A 171 0.75 -2.04 26.40
CA ILE A 171 -0.22 -1.33 27.25
C ILE A 171 0.08 -1.68 28.72
N ARG A 172 0.05 -0.67 29.59
CA ARG A 172 0.22 -0.81 31.04
C ARG A 172 -1.03 -1.43 31.66
N THR A 173 -1.24 -2.72 31.42
CA THR A 173 -2.43 -3.46 31.85
C THR A 173 -2.65 -3.41 33.35
N ASP A 174 -1.56 -3.48 34.11
CA ASP A 174 -1.59 -3.57 35.57
C ASP A 174 -2.05 -2.23 36.17
N ASP A 175 -1.63 -1.11 35.56
CA ASP A 175 -2.05 0.24 35.97
C ASP A 175 -3.51 0.56 35.60
N LEU A 176 -4.09 -0.16 34.64
CA LEU A 176 -5.44 0.08 34.11
C LEU A 176 -6.45 -0.99 34.52
N GLN A 177 -6.09 -1.87 35.47
CA GLN A 177 -6.94 -3.00 35.85
C GLN A 177 -8.30 -2.56 36.41
N ASP A 178 -8.33 -1.44 37.13
CA ASP A 178 -9.55 -0.85 37.70
C ASP A 178 -10.28 0.09 36.73
N HIS A 179 -9.75 0.27 35.50
CA HIS A 179 -10.29 1.15 34.46
C HIS A 179 -10.54 0.38 33.14
N PRO A 180 -11.51 -0.57 33.12
CA PRO A 180 -11.69 -1.49 32.00
C PRO A 180 -12.06 -0.80 30.68
N GLU A 181 -12.78 0.33 30.71
CA GLU A 181 -13.14 1.10 29.52
C GLU A 181 -11.92 1.80 28.89
N GLU A 182 -11.03 2.35 29.72
CA GLU A 182 -9.77 2.95 29.26
C GLU A 182 -8.83 1.89 28.69
N LEU A 183 -8.75 0.73 29.35
CA LEU A 183 -7.96 -0.40 28.88
C LEU A 183 -8.45 -0.91 27.52
N ASP A 184 -9.75 -1.09 27.35
CA ASP A 184 -10.33 -1.52 26.07
C ASP A 184 -10.13 -0.46 24.97
N THR A 185 -10.31 0.82 25.31
CA THR A 185 -10.06 1.93 24.38
C THR A 185 -8.59 1.98 23.95
N ALA A 186 -7.65 1.85 24.89
CA ALA A 186 -6.21 1.82 24.60
C ALA A 186 -5.84 0.63 23.70
N ARG A 187 -6.42 -0.55 23.96
CA ARG A 187 -6.25 -1.74 23.11
C ARG A 187 -6.73 -1.49 21.69
N ARG A 188 -7.96 -1.02 21.53
CA ARG A 188 -8.54 -0.73 20.20
C ARG A 188 -7.74 0.32 19.44
N LEU A 189 -7.27 1.35 20.14
CA LEU A 189 -6.47 2.40 19.53
C LEU A 189 -5.12 1.88 19.07
N LEU A 190 -4.44 1.02 19.83
CA LEU A 190 -3.10 0.53 19.49
C LEU A 190 -3.11 -0.57 18.42
N LEU A 191 -4.05 -1.52 18.48
CA LEU A 191 -4.07 -2.70 17.61
C LEU A 191 -4.17 -2.36 16.11
N ASN A 192 -4.79 -1.23 15.79
CA ASN A 192 -4.99 -0.77 14.41
C ASN A 192 -3.93 0.25 13.96
N LYS A 193 -2.81 0.39 14.69
CA LYS A 193 -1.74 1.34 14.36
C LYS A 193 -0.54 0.59 13.85
N ASN A 194 -0.19 0.91 12.62
CA ASN A 194 1.00 0.43 11.96
C ASN A 194 1.88 1.62 11.58
N VAL A 195 3.14 1.35 11.33
CA VAL A 195 4.10 2.27 10.74
C VAL A 195 4.79 1.60 9.56
N ASP A 196 5.14 2.41 8.55
CA ASP A 196 5.70 1.87 7.31
C ASP A 196 7.06 1.22 7.53
N PHE A 197 7.92 1.82 8.34
CA PHE A 197 9.18 1.19 8.76
C PHE A 197 9.55 1.48 10.21
N ILE A 198 10.20 0.51 10.85
CA ILE A 198 10.90 0.71 12.12
C ILE A 198 12.33 0.21 11.96
N ILE A 199 13.30 1.05 12.29
CA ILE A 199 14.68 0.66 12.50
C ILE A 199 14.81 0.25 13.96
N CYS A 200 15.29 -0.97 14.21
CA CYS A 200 15.53 -1.49 15.56
C CYS A 200 17.02 -1.78 15.76
N LYS A 201 17.48 -1.57 16.99
CA LYS A 201 18.79 -2.07 17.46
C LYS A 201 18.59 -3.43 18.14
N CYS A 202 19.21 -4.45 17.57
CA CYS A 202 19.27 -5.81 18.08
C CYS A 202 20.27 -5.89 19.23
N GLN A 203 19.83 -6.47 20.35
CA GLN A 203 20.63 -6.68 21.54
C GLN A 203 20.58 -8.14 21.94
N LYS A 204 21.75 -8.72 22.19
CA LYS A 204 21.85 -10.07 22.75
C LYS A 204 21.56 -9.99 24.25
N ARG A 205 20.53 -10.70 24.69
CA ARG A 205 20.13 -10.83 26.09
C ARG A 205 20.44 -12.22 26.62
N TYR A 206 20.55 -12.29 27.93
CA TYR A 206 20.82 -13.50 28.68
C TYR A 206 19.75 -13.62 29.75
N PHE A 207 19.06 -14.75 29.81
CA PHE A 207 18.23 -15.07 30.97
C PHE A 207 18.74 -16.32 31.66
N THR A 208 18.59 -16.30 32.99
CA THR A 208 18.92 -17.41 33.87
C THR A 208 17.61 -18.05 34.26
N THR A 209 17.44 -19.34 34.01
CA THR A 209 16.31 -20.09 34.58
C THR A 209 16.45 -20.15 36.10
N LEU A 210 15.36 -19.91 36.83
CA LEU A 210 15.34 -20.06 38.28
C LEU A 210 15.89 -21.45 38.65
N GLY A 211 16.96 -21.48 39.44
CA GLY A 211 17.60 -22.72 39.90
C GLY A 211 18.80 -23.21 39.06
N SER A 212 19.19 -22.54 37.97
CA SER A 212 20.39 -22.89 37.19
C SER A 212 21.47 -21.80 37.30
N THR A 213 22.62 -22.14 37.90
CA THR A 213 23.81 -21.26 37.94
C THR A 213 24.69 -21.36 36.70
N HIS A 214 24.42 -22.32 35.80
CA HIS A 214 25.35 -22.71 34.74
C HIS A 214 24.80 -22.60 33.31
N HIS A 215 23.50 -22.37 33.11
CA HIS A 215 22.92 -22.23 31.77
C HIS A 215 22.23 -20.88 31.59
N LYS A 216 22.99 -19.93 31.01
CA LYS A 216 22.42 -18.69 30.46
C LYS A 216 21.93 -18.99 29.05
N GLN A 217 20.62 -19.01 28.86
CA GLN A 217 20.07 -19.05 27.52
C GLN A 217 20.17 -17.67 26.88
N THR A 218 20.56 -17.65 25.60
CA THR A 218 20.72 -16.43 24.83
C THR A 218 19.52 -16.21 23.94
N PHE A 219 19.00 -14.99 23.91
CA PHE A 219 17.97 -14.56 22.97
C PHE A 219 18.30 -13.17 22.44
N PHE A 220 17.63 -12.77 21.36
CA PHE A 220 17.78 -11.46 20.76
C PHE A 220 16.54 -10.62 21.04
N GLU A 221 16.75 -9.40 21.48
CA GLU A 221 15.72 -8.38 21.68
C GLU A 221 15.92 -7.28 20.64
N TYR A 222 14.84 -6.83 20.02
CA TYR A 222 14.85 -5.72 19.06
C TYR A 222 14.24 -4.51 19.71
N GLN A 223 15.08 -3.52 20.01
CA GLN A 223 14.64 -2.26 20.58
C GLN A 223 14.35 -1.26 19.45
N PRO A 224 13.14 -0.68 19.35
CA PRO A 224 12.85 0.39 18.40
C PRO A 224 13.85 1.52 18.57
N PHE A 225 14.40 1.98 17.45
CA PHE A 225 15.38 3.05 17.40
C PHE A 225 14.84 4.26 16.65
N ILE A 226 14.22 4.07 15.48
CA ILE A 226 13.61 5.13 14.67
C ILE A 226 12.35 4.56 13.99
N MET A 227 11.27 5.32 13.95
CA MET A 227 10.07 5.06 13.15
C MET A 227 10.08 5.93 11.90
N ILE A 228 9.59 5.40 10.77
CA ILE A 228 9.54 6.13 9.49
C ILE A 228 8.17 5.91 8.85
N GLU A 229 7.52 7.00 8.46
CA GLU A 229 6.27 7.02 7.68
C GLU A 229 6.52 7.62 6.30
N LEU A 230 5.83 7.10 5.29
CA LEU A 230 5.77 7.63 3.94
C LEU A 230 4.48 8.43 3.77
N ASP A 231 4.58 9.76 3.84
CA ASP A 231 3.40 10.64 3.75
C ASP A 231 3.15 11.04 2.29
N GLY A 232 2.16 10.43 1.64
CA GLY A 232 1.69 10.80 0.31
C GLY A 232 0.90 12.12 0.25
N THR A 233 0.78 12.73 -0.93
CA THR A 233 -0.08 13.92 -1.14
C THR A 233 -1.57 13.66 -0.95
N SER A 234 -2.00 12.39 -1.02
CA SER A 234 -3.36 12.00 -0.67
C SER A 234 -3.68 12.20 0.82
N HIS A 235 -2.68 12.38 1.68
CA HIS A 235 -2.86 12.55 3.13
C HIS A 235 -3.52 13.89 3.51
N PHE A 236 -3.70 14.82 2.57
CA PHE A 236 -4.05 16.21 2.88
C PHE A 236 -5.28 16.78 2.14
N SER A 237 -6.05 15.97 1.43
CA SER A 237 -7.17 16.51 0.62
C SER A 237 -8.49 15.75 0.83
N GLU A 238 -9.46 16.46 1.42
CA GLU A 238 -10.87 16.02 1.57
C GLU A 238 -11.48 15.56 0.25
N LYS A 239 -11.07 16.17 -0.87
CA LYS A 239 -11.52 15.84 -2.23
C LYS A 239 -11.23 14.39 -2.65
N TYR A 240 -10.19 13.77 -2.09
CA TYR A 240 -9.74 12.43 -2.49
C TYR A 240 -10.09 11.34 -1.47
N TYR A 241 -10.11 11.68 -0.17
CA TYR A 241 -10.36 10.71 0.91
C TYR A 241 -11.77 10.80 1.51
N GLY A 242 -12.49 11.91 1.30
CA GLY A 242 -13.66 12.26 2.08
C GLY A 242 -13.30 12.75 3.49
N GLU A 243 -14.13 13.63 4.05
CA GLU A 243 -13.88 14.33 5.31
C GLU A 243 -13.64 13.38 6.49
N LYS A 244 -14.44 12.31 6.61
CA LYS A 244 -14.34 11.33 7.70
C LYS A 244 -13.02 10.58 7.71
N ALA A 245 -12.55 10.13 6.55
CA ALA A 245 -11.32 9.36 6.46
C ALA A 245 -10.09 10.25 6.66
N LEU A 246 -10.12 11.50 6.18
CA LEU A 246 -9.09 12.49 6.49
C LEU A 246 -9.02 12.79 8.00
N ALA A 247 -10.16 12.96 8.66
CA ALA A 247 -10.20 13.17 10.11
C ALA A 247 -9.64 11.97 10.88
N GLN A 248 -9.95 10.74 10.44
CA GLN A 248 -9.40 9.52 11.03
C GLN A 248 -7.89 9.41 10.82
N GLN A 249 -7.39 9.76 9.64
CA GLN A 249 -5.96 9.81 9.33
C GLN A 249 -5.25 10.81 10.24
N LYS A 250 -5.74 12.05 10.35
CA LYS A 250 -5.18 13.08 11.25
C LYS A 250 -5.14 12.61 12.71
N LYS A 251 -6.18 11.93 13.20
CA LYS A 251 -6.18 11.33 14.54
C LYS A 251 -5.12 10.23 14.68
N SER A 252 -4.94 9.41 13.64
CA SER A 252 -3.89 8.40 13.60
C SER A 252 -2.50 9.02 13.67
N ASP A 253 -2.26 10.06 12.89
CA ASP A 253 -0.99 10.78 12.84
C ASP A 253 -0.68 11.48 14.16
N ALA A 254 -1.66 12.15 14.76
CA ALA A 254 -1.52 12.76 16.07
C ALA A 254 -1.17 11.73 17.15
N PHE A 255 -1.77 10.54 17.10
CA PHE A 255 -1.45 9.46 18.02
C PHE A 255 0.01 9.00 17.85
N LYS A 256 0.47 8.76 16.61
CA LYS A 256 1.85 8.33 16.34
C LYS A 256 2.88 9.38 16.78
N ASN A 257 2.60 10.65 16.52
CA ASN A 257 3.47 11.76 16.96
C ASN A 257 3.55 11.82 18.49
N THR A 258 2.40 11.79 19.17
CA THR A 258 2.34 11.78 20.65
C THR A 258 3.10 10.59 21.22
N LEU A 259 2.96 9.42 20.58
CA LEU A 259 3.62 8.19 21.00
C LEU A 259 5.14 8.29 20.82
N SER A 260 5.61 8.80 19.68
CA SER A 260 7.02 9.10 19.40
C SER A 260 7.62 9.97 20.50
N ASP A 261 6.94 11.07 20.85
CA ASP A 261 7.41 12.03 21.86
C ASP A 261 7.47 11.40 23.27
N ASN A 262 6.46 10.62 23.65
CA ASN A 262 6.39 10.02 24.99
C ASN A 262 7.38 8.85 25.19
N PHE A 263 7.66 8.07 24.15
CA PHE A 263 8.61 6.96 24.24
C PHE A 263 10.02 7.33 23.75
N MET A 264 10.23 8.59 23.35
CA MET A 264 11.50 9.09 22.81
C MET A 264 12.03 8.24 21.64
N ILE A 265 11.12 7.77 20.79
CA ILE A 265 11.46 7.04 19.56
C ILE A 265 11.22 8.01 18.41
N PRO A 266 12.27 8.57 17.78
CA PRO A 266 12.12 9.51 16.69
C PRO A 266 11.21 8.99 15.58
N LEU A 267 10.29 9.84 15.12
CA LEU A 267 9.41 9.59 13.98
C LEU A 267 9.79 10.49 12.82
N ILE A 268 10.35 9.90 11.78
CA ILE A 268 10.65 10.57 10.51
C ILE A 268 9.42 10.44 9.60
N ARG A 269 8.93 11.56 9.07
CA ARG A 269 7.86 11.58 8.08
C ARG A 269 8.45 11.99 6.75
N HIS A 270 8.66 11.02 5.86
CA HIS A 270 9.22 11.27 4.54
C HIS A 270 8.08 11.61 3.57
N GLU A 271 8.00 12.88 3.19
CA GLU A 271 6.95 13.36 2.29
C GLU A 271 7.17 12.87 0.84
N LEU A 272 6.06 12.47 0.19
CA LEU A 272 6.02 12.03 -1.20
C LEU A 272 5.13 12.97 -2.05
N PRO A 273 5.64 14.13 -2.49
CA PRO A 273 4.88 15.11 -3.27
C PRO A 273 4.27 14.57 -4.56
N THR A 274 4.88 13.53 -5.14
CA THR A 274 4.41 12.89 -6.38
C THR A 274 3.84 11.48 -6.14
N ASN A 275 3.62 11.09 -4.88
CA ASN A 275 3.24 9.74 -4.45
C ASN A 275 4.14 8.63 -5.03
N THR A 276 5.38 8.97 -5.36
CA THR A 276 6.35 8.08 -6.00
C THR A 276 7.71 8.33 -5.39
N ILE A 277 8.43 7.27 -5.05
CA ILE A 277 9.83 7.34 -4.60
C ILE A 277 10.76 7.45 -5.80
N HIS A 278 11.56 8.51 -5.85
CA HIS A 278 12.56 8.78 -6.89
C HIS A 278 13.97 8.48 -6.41
N ARG A 279 14.97 8.69 -7.28
CA ARG A 279 16.37 8.43 -6.91
C ARG A 279 16.90 9.45 -5.90
N GLU A 280 16.42 10.69 -5.99
CA GLU A 280 16.81 11.79 -5.11
C GLU A 280 16.39 11.53 -3.65
N ASP A 281 15.30 10.79 -3.43
CA ASP A 281 14.80 10.49 -2.08
C ASP A 281 15.78 9.66 -1.25
N TYR A 282 16.73 8.96 -1.88
CA TYR A 282 17.85 8.32 -1.17
C TYR A 282 18.71 9.34 -0.40
N HIS A 283 18.99 10.51 -0.99
CA HIS A 283 19.83 11.50 -0.32
C HIS A 283 19.08 12.16 0.84
N LYS A 284 17.78 12.39 0.66
CA LYS A 284 16.91 12.92 1.73
C LYS A 284 16.85 11.98 2.92
N ILE A 285 16.53 10.70 2.70
CA ILE A 285 16.46 9.75 3.82
C ILE A 285 17.83 9.55 4.49
N LEU A 286 18.92 9.63 3.73
CA LEU A 286 20.27 9.63 4.29
C LEU A 286 20.51 10.84 5.21
N GLU A 287 20.13 12.04 4.77
CA GLU A 287 20.22 13.27 5.56
C GLU A 287 19.32 13.23 6.80
N GLU A 288 18.10 12.70 6.68
CA GLU A 288 17.16 12.55 7.80
C GLU A 288 17.66 11.54 8.84
N LEU A 289 18.35 10.48 8.42
CA LEU A 289 18.91 9.47 9.32
C LEU A 289 20.25 9.89 9.95
N HIS A 290 21.03 10.73 9.27
CA HIS A 290 22.38 11.12 9.69
C HIS A 290 22.48 11.61 11.16
N PRO A 291 21.55 12.42 11.72
CA PRO A 291 21.63 12.88 13.11
C PRO A 291 21.59 11.75 14.15
N TYR A 292 21.12 10.56 13.78
CA TYR A 292 20.93 9.43 14.70
C TYR A 292 22.07 8.40 14.64
N PHE A 293 22.97 8.52 13.66
CA PHE A 293 24.09 7.60 13.42
C PHE A 293 25.40 8.38 13.27
N PRO A 294 26.06 8.74 14.39
CA PRO A 294 27.31 9.48 14.39
C PRO A 294 28.54 8.65 14.02
#